data_AF-A0A7S2UIG2-F1
#
_entry.id   AF-A0A7S2UIG2-F1
#
_cell.length_a   1.000
_cell.length_b   1.000
_cell.length_c   1.000
_cell.angle_alpha   90.00
_cell.angle_beta   90.00
_cell.angle_gamma   90.00
#
_symmetry.space_group_name_H-M   'P 1'
#
loop_
_entity.id
_entity.type
_entity.pdbx_description
1 polymer ?
#
loop_
_entity_poly.entity_id
_entity_poly.type
_entity_poly.pdbx_seq_one_letter_code
_entity_poly.pdbx_strand_id
1 'polypeptide(L)'
;LDSAFRRGERCWLTIHGSLIDDVSWAREGHIVVKEQIELNYRVDRNERSSILNEAMAKVGLQTIDIQNDTESKLITVFLCNLEQRSTLATIDASTGALLSYNTPQGYSVLDIDEDTGMQPNVTRASTDNDKGGFDLIVQILVPKWVSWILQPLIFLGVLDRSHHYHWNKCNLDPMAPPKSVCCKAIVDNNINDNCAIIRLESAIISQRDGSELFRSVMTYHFFANGCVQVTYNLCPCKQIQKLSSLPRVGVSMTIDKSLYKINYFGRGPHENYPDRKSSAFMGVWGVSPNHMGSYIVPGENSARMDCEWVTFQNEDGKGICILGDDGGGDNEYTPLQYQRQAAGEDSAHSSFSFSALLHTQKELHAATNTCHLGNREEGKHNIHVNLDHKIHGVGDSAWLPCSKYVVKPNRNFEFSFWMIPLV
;
A
#
# COMPACT_ATOMS: atom_id res chain seq x y z
N LEU A 1 -32.79 10.48 16.08
CA LEU A 1 -31.46 10.11 15.53
C LEU A 1 -31.20 8.60 15.65
N ASP A 2 -31.81 7.89 16.62
CA ASP A 2 -31.58 6.45 16.85
C ASP A 2 -32.08 5.46 15.76
N SER A 3 -32.81 5.91 14.74
CA SER A 3 -33.33 5.02 13.69
C SER A 3 -32.60 5.10 12.34
N ALA A 4 -31.54 5.93 12.23
CA ALA A 4 -30.88 6.21 10.94
C ALA A 4 -29.51 5.53 10.77
N PHE A 5 -28.91 5.05 11.86
CA PHE A 5 -27.54 4.53 11.84
C PHE A 5 -27.51 3.01 11.94
N ARG A 6 -26.79 2.36 11.02
CA ARG A 6 -26.60 0.91 11.03
C ARG A 6 -25.42 0.53 11.93
N ARG A 7 -25.41 -0.72 12.37
CA ARG A 7 -24.31 -1.30 13.15
C ARG A 7 -23.01 -1.28 12.35
N GLY A 8 -21.94 -0.77 12.95
CA GLY A 8 -20.60 -0.72 12.32
C GLY A 8 -20.36 0.49 11.42
N GLU A 9 -21.36 1.36 11.23
CA GLU A 9 -21.14 2.63 10.53
C GLU A 9 -20.29 3.58 11.39
N ARG A 10 -19.35 4.27 10.75
CA ARG A 10 -18.59 5.37 11.36
C ARG A 10 -19.21 6.68 10.91
N CYS A 11 -19.47 7.56 11.86
CA CYS A 11 -20.05 8.86 11.58
C CYS A 11 -18.99 9.95 11.70
N TRP A 12 -18.94 10.84 10.72
CA TRP A 12 -18.04 11.99 10.71
C TRP A 12 -18.85 13.27 10.61
N LEU A 13 -18.68 14.18 11.58
CA LEU A 13 -19.21 15.53 11.50
C LEU A 13 -18.17 16.41 10.83
N THR A 14 -18.55 17.00 9.69
CA THR A 14 -17.72 17.99 9.00
C THR A 14 -18.33 19.36 9.20
N ILE A 15 -17.55 20.30 9.72
CA ILE A 15 -17.98 21.69 9.95
C ILE A 15 -17.14 22.58 9.03
N HIS A 16 -17.78 23.52 8.34
CA HIS A 16 -17.10 24.52 7.53
C HIS A 16 -17.61 25.93 7.82
N GLY A 17 -16.73 26.91 7.69
CA GLY A 17 -17.06 28.34 7.70
C GLY A 17 -16.78 28.91 6.32
N SER A 18 -17.79 29.56 5.73
CA SER A 18 -17.69 30.19 4.41
C SER A 18 -17.96 31.69 4.48
N LEU A 19 -17.42 32.44 3.50
CA LEU A 19 -17.76 33.84 3.32
C LEU A 19 -19.24 33.99 2.99
N ILE A 20 -19.90 34.97 3.61
CA ILE A 20 -21.32 35.31 3.35
C ILE A 20 -21.50 36.34 2.23
N ASP A 21 -20.42 37.03 1.85
CA ASP A 21 -20.39 38.04 0.79
C ASP A 21 -19.07 37.92 0.01
N ASP A 22 -19.02 38.51 -1.19
CA ASP A 22 -17.79 38.70 -1.95
C ASP A 22 -16.78 39.61 -1.21
N VAL A 23 -15.50 39.26 -1.29
CA VAL A 23 -14.37 40.08 -0.83
C VAL A 23 -13.35 40.26 -1.96
N SER A 24 -12.32 41.10 -1.76
CA SER A 24 -11.38 41.46 -2.83
C SER A 24 -10.59 40.30 -3.44
N TRP A 25 -10.46 39.17 -2.72
CA TRP A 25 -9.65 38.02 -3.10
C TRP A 25 -10.44 36.71 -3.23
N ALA A 26 -11.74 36.69 -2.88
CA ALA A 26 -12.59 35.50 -2.94
C ALA A 26 -14.06 35.85 -3.06
N ARG A 27 -14.85 34.91 -3.59
CA ARG A 27 -16.31 35.06 -3.74
C ARG A 27 -17.07 34.58 -2.50
N GLU A 28 -18.33 35.00 -2.39
CA GLU A 28 -19.33 34.40 -1.50
C GLU A 28 -19.28 32.86 -1.61
N GLY A 29 -19.39 32.18 -0.46
CA GLY A 29 -19.32 30.73 -0.38
C GLY A 29 -17.90 30.14 -0.32
N HIS A 30 -16.85 30.96 -0.47
CA HIS A 30 -15.47 30.47 -0.29
C HIS A 30 -15.24 29.94 1.13
N ILE A 31 -14.77 28.70 1.24
CA ILE A 31 -14.51 28.03 2.53
C ILE A 31 -13.19 28.53 3.11
N VAL A 32 -13.24 29.13 4.30
CA VAL A 32 -12.06 29.71 5.00
C VAL A 32 -11.53 28.76 6.08
N VAL A 33 -12.43 27.99 6.70
CA VAL A 33 -12.10 26.99 7.72
C VAL A 33 -12.93 25.75 7.47
N LYS A 34 -12.31 24.59 7.66
CA LYS A 34 -12.99 23.30 7.61
C LYS A 34 -12.35 22.40 8.65
N GLU A 35 -13.18 21.71 9.41
CA GLU A 35 -12.76 20.77 10.45
C GLU A 35 -13.62 19.51 10.38
N GLN A 36 -13.06 18.40 10.84
CA GLN A 36 -13.77 17.12 10.84
C GLN A 36 -13.53 16.37 12.15
N ILE A 37 -14.61 15.86 12.73
CA ILE A 37 -14.61 15.15 14.00
C ILE A 37 -15.32 13.81 13.80
N GLU A 38 -14.70 12.74 14.28
CA GLU A 38 -15.36 11.43 14.36
C GLU A 38 -16.39 11.43 15.50
N LEU A 39 -17.63 11.08 15.18
CA LEU A 39 -18.71 10.92 16.15
C LEU A 39 -18.74 9.47 16.62
N ASN A 40 -18.28 9.23 17.85
CA ASN A 40 -18.40 7.92 18.49
C ASN A 40 -19.83 7.72 19.02
N TYR A 41 -20.57 6.72 18.50
CA TYR A 41 -21.87 6.31 19.05
C TYR A 41 -21.90 4.81 19.29
N ARG A 42 -22.60 4.38 20.34
CA ARG A 42 -22.77 2.96 20.68
C ARG A 42 -24.07 2.45 20.06
N VAL A 43 -23.97 1.47 19.17
CA VAL A 43 -25.13 0.66 18.76
C VAL A 43 -25.32 -0.47 19.77
N ASP A 44 -26.52 -0.62 20.30
CA ASP A 44 -26.85 -1.64 21.30
C ASP A 44 -26.67 -3.05 20.71
N ARG A 45 -26.08 -3.95 21.51
CA ARG A 45 -25.53 -5.23 21.03
C ARG A 45 -26.58 -6.33 21.14
N ASN A 46 -27.38 -6.56 20.11
CA ASN A 46 -28.04 -7.85 19.88
C ASN A 46 -28.09 -8.15 18.37
N GLU A 47 -27.74 -9.39 18.00
CA GLU A 47 -27.67 -9.97 16.63
C GLU A 47 -26.43 -9.59 15.78
N ARG A 48 -25.46 -10.51 15.71
CA ARG A 48 -24.22 -10.42 14.91
C ARG A 48 -24.34 -11.38 13.73
N SER A 49 -24.76 -10.89 12.57
CA SER A 49 -24.42 -11.51 11.27
C SER A 49 -23.36 -10.64 10.61
N SER A 50 -22.18 -11.18 10.32
CA SER A 50 -21.14 -10.43 9.63
C SER A 50 -21.50 -10.36 8.14
N ILE A 51 -21.34 -9.17 7.55
CA ILE A 51 -21.44 -8.98 6.08
C ILE A 51 -20.48 -9.94 5.36
N LEU A 52 -19.36 -10.29 6.00
CA LEU A 52 -18.42 -11.33 5.56
C LEU A 52 -19.11 -12.70 5.48
N ASN A 53 -19.87 -13.11 6.50
CA ASN A 53 -20.62 -14.36 6.51
C ASN A 53 -21.74 -14.35 5.47
N GLU A 54 -22.40 -13.23 5.20
CA GLU A 54 -23.41 -13.13 4.12
C GLU A 54 -22.77 -13.17 2.71
N ALA A 55 -21.59 -12.56 2.54
CA ALA A 55 -20.79 -12.66 1.32
C ALA A 55 -20.18 -14.06 1.11
N MET A 56 -19.86 -14.76 2.20
CA MET A 56 -19.41 -16.16 2.20
C MET A 56 -20.57 -17.16 2.09
N ALA A 57 -21.77 -16.82 2.56
CA ALA A 57 -22.96 -17.70 2.51
C ALA A 57 -23.61 -17.75 1.12
N LYS A 58 -23.23 -16.88 0.18
CA LYS A 58 -23.68 -16.91 -1.22
C LYS A 58 -22.91 -17.88 -2.11
N VAL A 59 -22.16 -18.82 -1.53
CA VAL A 59 -21.43 -19.83 -2.31
C VAL A 59 -22.42 -20.87 -2.84
N GLY A 60 -22.59 -20.88 -4.17
CA GLY A 60 -23.19 -22.01 -4.90
C GLY A 60 -22.27 -23.24 -4.86
N LEU A 61 -22.50 -24.21 -5.75
CA LEU A 61 -21.75 -25.48 -5.89
C LEU A 61 -20.27 -25.32 -6.32
N GLN A 62 -19.59 -24.21 -5.96
CA GLN A 62 -18.21 -23.94 -6.32
C GLN A 62 -17.24 -24.49 -5.27
N THR A 63 -16.12 -25.05 -5.75
CA THR A 63 -15.03 -25.57 -4.91
C THR A 63 -13.69 -25.00 -5.38
N ILE A 64 -12.66 -25.11 -4.54
CA ILE A 64 -11.29 -24.74 -4.91
C ILE A 64 -10.47 -25.98 -5.19
N ASP A 65 -9.63 -25.90 -6.21
CA ASP A 65 -8.60 -26.88 -6.51
C ASP A 65 -7.23 -26.18 -6.64
N ILE A 66 -6.15 -26.87 -6.30
CA ILE A 66 -4.78 -26.33 -6.39
C ILE A 66 -3.89 -27.31 -7.14
N GLN A 67 -3.18 -26.79 -8.14
CA GLN A 67 -2.12 -27.50 -8.83
C GLN A 67 -0.77 -26.84 -8.50
N ASN A 68 0.15 -27.62 -7.93
CA ASN A 68 1.53 -27.21 -7.68
C ASN A 68 2.45 -27.87 -8.71
N ASP A 69 2.88 -27.12 -9.72
CA ASP A 69 3.82 -27.57 -10.74
C ASP A 69 5.25 -27.24 -10.29
N THR A 70 6.00 -28.28 -9.93
CA THR A 70 7.37 -28.17 -9.45
C THR A 70 8.38 -27.87 -10.57
N GLU A 71 8.08 -28.20 -11.82
CA GLU A 71 8.97 -27.97 -12.96
C GLU A 71 8.90 -26.51 -13.38
N SER A 72 7.68 -26.00 -13.59
CA SER A 72 7.47 -24.59 -13.90
C SER A 72 7.59 -23.68 -12.67
N LYS A 73 7.61 -24.25 -11.46
CA LYS A 73 7.56 -23.56 -10.16
C LYS A 73 6.32 -22.66 -10.02
N LEU A 74 5.19 -23.09 -10.56
CA LEU A 74 3.93 -22.34 -10.47
C LEU A 74 2.94 -23.07 -9.57
N ILE A 75 2.32 -22.33 -8.66
CA ILE A 75 1.15 -22.80 -7.90
C ILE A 75 -0.07 -22.12 -8.48
N THR A 76 -0.98 -22.90 -9.06
CA THR A 76 -2.20 -22.39 -9.68
C THR A 76 -3.41 -22.81 -8.87
N VAL A 77 -4.22 -21.83 -8.49
CA VAL A 77 -5.49 -22.01 -7.79
C VAL A 77 -6.62 -21.90 -8.79
N PHE A 78 -7.53 -22.86 -8.78
CA PHE A 78 -8.67 -22.94 -9.67
C PHE A 78 -9.98 -22.81 -8.89
N LEU A 79 -10.93 -22.08 -9.47
CA LEU A 79 -12.34 -22.18 -9.11
C LEU A 79 -12.98 -23.25 -9.99
N CYS A 80 -13.63 -24.20 -9.35
CA CYS A 80 -14.31 -25.32 -10.00
C CYS A 80 -15.81 -25.21 -9.74
N ASN A 81 -16.62 -25.49 -10.75
CA ASN A 81 -18.04 -25.79 -10.62
C ASN A 81 -18.33 -27.13 -11.33
N LEU A 82 -19.60 -27.53 -11.43
CA LEU A 82 -19.97 -28.82 -12.05
C LEU A 82 -19.54 -28.97 -13.51
N GLU A 83 -19.32 -27.88 -14.25
CA GLU A 83 -19.09 -27.89 -15.69
C GLU A 83 -17.75 -27.24 -16.11
N GLN A 84 -17.14 -26.43 -15.26
CA GLN A 84 -16.00 -25.58 -15.62
C GLN A 84 -14.94 -25.53 -14.51
N ARG A 85 -13.68 -25.46 -14.94
CA ARG A 85 -12.49 -25.21 -14.12
C ARG A 85 -11.79 -23.98 -14.66
N SER A 86 -11.82 -22.88 -13.92
CA SER A 86 -11.23 -21.59 -14.32
C SER A 86 -10.11 -21.19 -13.36
N THR A 87 -9.02 -20.65 -13.88
CA THR A 87 -7.91 -20.15 -13.06
C THR A 87 -8.34 -18.94 -12.25
N LEU A 88 -8.27 -19.05 -10.92
CA LEU A 88 -8.49 -17.95 -9.99
C LEU A 88 -7.20 -17.15 -9.79
N ALA A 89 -6.08 -17.83 -9.59
CA ALA A 89 -4.80 -17.19 -9.32
C ALA A 89 -3.62 -18.07 -9.68
N THR A 90 -2.49 -17.44 -10.00
CA THR A 90 -1.21 -18.10 -10.21
C THR A 90 -0.14 -17.43 -9.36
N ILE A 91 0.61 -18.21 -8.60
CA ILE A 91 1.73 -17.77 -7.77
C ILE A 91 3.03 -18.36 -8.31
N ASP A 92 4.07 -17.55 -8.41
CA ASP A 92 5.44 -18.02 -8.64
C ASP A 92 6.03 -18.54 -7.32
N ALA A 93 6.25 -19.85 -7.24
CA ALA A 93 6.77 -20.51 -6.05
C ALA A 93 8.26 -20.18 -5.78
N SER A 94 8.97 -19.58 -6.74
CA SER A 94 10.38 -19.21 -6.62
C SER A 94 10.59 -17.79 -6.06
N THR A 95 9.64 -16.89 -6.29
CA THR A 95 9.67 -15.50 -5.80
C THR A 95 8.64 -15.22 -4.72
N GLY A 96 7.54 -15.98 -4.73
CA GLY A 96 6.36 -15.78 -3.89
C GLY A 96 5.37 -14.74 -4.44
N ALA A 97 5.60 -14.25 -5.66
CA ALA A 97 4.76 -13.24 -6.29
C ALA A 97 3.43 -13.83 -6.77
N LEU A 98 2.33 -13.11 -6.54
CA LEU A 98 1.02 -13.43 -7.13
C LEU A 98 0.99 -12.84 -8.56
N LEU A 99 1.19 -13.70 -9.56
CA LEU A 99 1.32 -13.34 -10.97
C LEU A 99 -0.02 -13.01 -11.62
N SER A 100 -1.08 -13.71 -11.23
CA SER A 100 -2.42 -13.47 -11.76
C SER A 100 -3.46 -13.60 -10.66
N TYR A 101 -4.53 -12.83 -10.82
CA TYR A 101 -5.75 -12.96 -10.04
C TYR A 101 -6.93 -12.59 -10.94
N ASN A 102 -7.85 -13.54 -11.12
CA ASN A 102 -9.04 -13.39 -11.94
C ASN A 102 -10.27 -13.39 -11.06
N THR A 103 -11.23 -12.51 -11.36
CA THR A 103 -12.55 -12.58 -10.75
C THR A 103 -13.27 -13.88 -11.15
N PRO A 104 -14.24 -14.38 -10.36
CA PRO A 104 -15.07 -15.53 -10.75
C PRO A 104 -15.80 -15.36 -12.09
N GLN A 105 -15.98 -14.13 -12.56
CA GLN A 105 -16.59 -13.79 -13.84
C GLN A 105 -15.59 -13.80 -15.01
N GLY A 106 -14.30 -14.07 -14.75
CA GLY A 106 -13.26 -14.24 -15.76
C GLY A 106 -12.47 -12.97 -16.11
N TYR A 107 -12.63 -11.87 -15.36
CA TYR A 107 -11.83 -10.65 -15.58
C TYR A 107 -10.48 -10.75 -14.88
N SER A 108 -9.39 -10.43 -15.58
CA SER A 108 -8.07 -10.28 -14.97
C SER A 108 -8.02 -8.99 -14.16
N VAL A 109 -7.57 -9.09 -12.91
CA VAL A 109 -7.37 -7.95 -12.02
C VAL A 109 -5.93 -7.44 -12.10
N LEU A 110 -4.99 -8.39 -12.06
CA LEU A 110 -3.57 -8.10 -12.16
C LEU A 110 -3.12 -8.18 -13.62
N ASP A 111 -2.15 -7.35 -13.97
CA ASP A 111 -1.37 -7.49 -15.19
C ASP A 111 0.10 -7.73 -14.85
N ILE A 112 0.80 -8.49 -15.69
CA ILE A 112 2.22 -8.78 -15.54
C ILE A 112 2.97 -7.75 -16.39
N ASP A 113 3.24 -6.59 -15.81
CA ASP A 113 4.22 -5.64 -16.36
C ASP A 113 5.59 -5.89 -15.72
N GLU A 114 6.66 -5.83 -16.52
CA GLU A 114 8.06 -6.06 -16.10
C GLU A 114 8.35 -7.38 -15.35
N ASP A 115 7.59 -8.45 -15.61
CA ASP A 115 7.71 -9.77 -14.93
C ASP A 115 7.47 -9.74 -13.40
N THR A 116 6.75 -8.74 -12.89
CA THR A 116 6.48 -8.62 -11.45
C THR A 116 5.00 -8.63 -11.13
N GLY A 117 4.51 -9.75 -10.57
CA GLY A 117 3.20 -9.83 -9.94
C GLY A 117 3.14 -9.05 -8.62
N MET A 118 2.09 -9.22 -7.82
CA MET A 118 2.03 -8.62 -6.49
C MET A 118 3.15 -9.16 -5.59
N GLN A 119 3.95 -8.27 -5.02
CA GLN A 119 5.14 -8.60 -4.25
C GLN A 119 5.42 -7.58 -3.13
N PRO A 120 6.24 -7.93 -2.12
CA PRO A 120 6.71 -6.98 -1.12
C PRO A 120 7.34 -5.71 -1.71
N ASN A 121 7.01 -4.54 -1.19
CA ASN A 121 7.68 -3.28 -1.49
C ASN A 121 8.21 -2.60 -0.22
N VAL A 122 9.51 -2.31 -0.21
CA VAL A 122 10.25 -1.66 0.90
C VAL A 122 11.03 -0.43 0.44
N THR A 123 10.79 0.03 -0.78
CA THR A 123 11.46 1.19 -1.39
C THR A 123 10.43 2.21 -1.88
N ARG A 124 10.85 3.44 -2.13
CA ARG A 124 10.00 4.46 -2.76
C ARG A 124 10.84 5.34 -3.66
N ALA A 125 10.26 5.93 -4.69
CA ALA A 125 10.97 6.92 -5.50
C ALA A 125 11.33 8.11 -4.60
N SER A 126 12.62 8.34 -4.36
CA SER A 126 13.03 9.33 -3.36
C SER A 126 12.51 10.73 -3.69
N THR A 127 11.82 11.33 -2.74
CA THR A 127 11.39 12.74 -2.77
C THR A 127 12.60 13.68 -2.64
N ASP A 128 12.40 14.98 -2.86
CA ASP A 128 13.46 15.97 -2.64
C ASP A 128 13.94 15.97 -1.17
N ASN A 129 13.02 15.84 -0.21
CA ASN A 129 13.36 15.76 1.20
C ASN A 129 14.11 14.48 1.57
N ASP A 130 13.84 13.35 0.89
CA ASP A 130 14.61 12.12 1.07
C ASP A 130 16.06 12.28 0.63
N LYS A 131 16.29 13.08 -0.42
CA LYS A 131 17.62 13.41 -0.97
C LYS A 131 18.29 14.57 -0.21
N GLY A 132 17.52 15.29 0.61
CA GLY A 132 17.97 16.40 1.44
C GLY A 132 18.90 15.94 2.56
N GLY A 133 20.09 16.55 2.64
CA GLY A 133 21.11 16.22 3.65
C GLY A 133 22.42 16.98 3.41
N PHE A 134 23.38 16.84 4.32
CA PHE A 134 24.65 17.56 4.21
C PHE A 134 25.47 17.18 2.96
N ASP A 135 25.24 15.98 2.43
CA ASP A 135 25.78 15.53 1.14
C ASP A 135 25.30 16.37 -0.05
N LEU A 136 24.05 16.83 -0.03
CA LEU A 136 23.51 17.74 -1.05
C LEU A 136 24.01 19.17 -0.84
N ILE A 137 24.07 19.65 0.41
CA ILE A 137 24.58 20.98 0.78
C ILE A 137 26.02 21.18 0.27
N VAL A 138 26.89 20.19 0.49
CA VAL A 138 28.28 20.25 0.07
C VAL A 138 28.43 20.20 -1.46
N GLN A 139 27.51 19.55 -2.17
CA GLN A 139 27.55 19.54 -3.64
C GLN A 139 27.12 20.88 -4.25
N ILE A 140 26.16 21.57 -3.63
CA ILE A 140 25.57 22.81 -4.17
C ILE A 140 26.36 24.05 -3.75
N LEU A 141 26.71 24.17 -2.46
CA LEU A 141 27.20 25.43 -1.89
C LEU A 141 28.72 25.53 -1.78
N VAL A 142 29.44 24.43 -2.03
CA VAL A 142 30.87 24.33 -1.75
C VAL A 142 31.64 24.02 -3.03
N PRO A 143 32.70 24.78 -3.38
CA PRO A 143 33.53 24.49 -4.55
C PRO A 143 34.03 23.03 -4.54
N LYS A 144 34.08 22.38 -5.71
CA LYS A 144 34.41 20.95 -5.83
C LYS A 144 35.69 20.52 -5.09
N TRP A 145 36.70 21.38 -5.04
CA TRP A 145 37.95 21.09 -4.32
C TRP A 145 37.79 21.10 -2.80
N VAL A 146 36.89 21.93 -2.26
CA VAL A 146 36.53 21.94 -0.82
C VAL A 146 35.58 20.78 -0.50
N SER A 147 34.68 20.43 -1.43
CA SER A 147 33.84 19.22 -1.30
C SER A 147 34.70 17.95 -1.10
N TRP A 148 35.80 17.83 -1.84
CA TRP A 148 36.77 16.73 -1.68
C TRP A 148 37.43 16.72 -0.28
N ILE A 149 37.71 17.89 0.30
CA ILE A 149 38.28 18.02 1.66
C ILE A 149 37.24 17.69 2.75
N LEU A 150 35.97 18.02 2.54
CA LEU A 150 34.89 17.77 3.49
C LEU A 150 34.34 16.34 3.40
N GLN A 151 34.51 15.66 2.27
CA GLN A 151 34.06 14.28 2.04
C GLN A 151 34.45 13.28 3.15
N PRO A 152 35.69 13.31 3.68
CA PRO A 152 36.10 12.50 4.83
C PRO A 152 35.30 12.76 6.11
N LEU A 153 34.89 14.01 6.39
CA LEU A 153 34.10 14.36 7.58
C LEU A 153 32.65 13.86 7.47
N ILE A 154 32.08 13.92 6.27
CA ILE A 154 30.78 13.30 5.95
C ILE A 154 30.91 11.77 6.01
N PHE A 155 32.07 11.20 5.65
CA PHE A 155 32.35 9.76 5.73
C PHE A 155 32.51 9.28 7.19
N LEU A 156 33.08 10.12 8.05
CA LEU A 156 33.21 9.88 9.50
C LEU A 156 31.90 10.05 10.27
N GLY A 157 30.79 10.42 9.62
CA GLY A 157 29.47 10.53 10.25
C GLY A 157 29.30 11.74 11.18
N VAL A 158 30.14 12.77 11.01
CA VAL A 158 30.11 14.00 11.82
C VAL A 158 28.94 14.91 11.42
N LEU A 159 28.36 14.70 10.24
CA LEU A 159 27.29 15.51 9.64
C LEU A 159 26.20 14.57 9.10
N ASP A 160 24.94 14.91 9.35
CA ASP A 160 23.80 14.06 9.03
C ASP A 160 23.59 13.94 7.51
N ARG A 161 23.45 12.71 7.01
CA ARG A 161 23.28 12.44 5.58
C ARG A 161 21.82 12.21 5.25
N SER A 162 21.48 12.38 3.98
CA SER A 162 20.11 12.17 3.49
C SER A 162 19.55 10.77 3.78
N HIS A 163 18.23 10.66 3.95
CA HIS A 163 17.56 9.36 4.09
C HIS A 163 17.86 8.47 2.88
N HIS A 164 17.84 9.03 1.68
CA HIS A 164 18.21 8.37 0.43
C HIS A 164 19.61 7.76 0.50
N TYR A 165 20.61 8.48 1.01
CA TYR A 165 21.95 7.93 1.19
C TYR A 165 21.95 6.70 2.11
N HIS A 166 21.25 6.78 3.25
CA HIS A 166 21.21 5.68 4.21
C HIS A 166 20.48 4.45 3.66
N TRP A 167 19.35 4.66 2.97
CA TRP A 167 18.62 3.59 2.27
C TRP A 167 19.50 2.94 1.21
N ASN A 168 20.15 3.73 0.37
CA ASN A 168 21.03 3.23 -0.65
C ASN A 168 22.22 2.47 -0.04
N LYS A 169 22.86 2.97 1.02
CA LYS A 169 23.95 2.25 1.72
C LYS A 169 23.51 0.88 2.27
N CYS A 170 22.22 0.72 2.56
CA CYS A 170 21.62 -0.53 3.03
C CYS A 170 20.89 -1.32 1.92
N ASN A 171 21.20 -1.06 0.65
CA ASN A 171 20.63 -1.75 -0.52
C ASN A 171 19.10 -1.58 -0.70
N LEU A 172 18.52 -0.52 -0.14
CA LEU A 172 17.13 -0.10 -0.40
C LEU A 172 17.10 0.96 -1.52
N ASP A 173 17.47 0.56 -2.73
CA ASP A 173 17.61 1.44 -3.90
C ASP A 173 16.38 1.31 -4.84
N PRO A 174 15.66 2.40 -5.16
CA PRO A 174 14.52 2.36 -6.08
C PRO A 174 14.87 1.92 -7.51
N MET A 175 16.13 2.08 -7.94
CA MET A 175 16.59 1.64 -9.27
C MET A 175 16.90 0.15 -9.33
N ALA A 176 17.17 -0.46 -8.16
CA ALA A 176 17.47 -1.87 -8.00
C ALA A 176 16.77 -2.40 -6.73
N PRO A 177 15.42 -2.35 -6.69
CA PRO A 177 14.66 -2.66 -5.48
C PRO A 177 14.93 -4.10 -5.03
N PRO A 178 14.98 -4.40 -3.72
CA PRO A 178 15.21 -5.76 -3.24
C PRO A 178 14.22 -6.76 -3.84
N LYS A 179 14.70 -7.98 -4.15
CA LYS A 179 13.89 -9.04 -4.73
C LYS A 179 13.56 -10.11 -3.71
N SER A 180 12.37 -10.69 -3.80
CA SER A 180 11.97 -11.83 -2.99
C SER A 180 12.46 -13.13 -3.62
N VAL A 181 13.05 -14.00 -2.79
CA VAL A 181 13.39 -15.38 -3.12
C VAL A 181 12.65 -16.27 -2.15
N CYS A 182 11.67 -17.02 -2.65
CA CYS A 182 10.89 -17.95 -1.87
C CYS A 182 11.73 -19.20 -1.57
N CYS A 183 11.93 -19.46 -0.29
CA CYS A 183 12.72 -20.60 0.18
C CYS A 183 11.82 -21.80 0.48
N LYS A 184 10.53 -21.57 0.77
CA LYS A 184 9.59 -22.61 1.14
C LYS A 184 8.16 -22.19 0.80
N ALA A 185 7.47 -23.05 0.05
CA ALA A 185 6.04 -22.95 -0.19
C ALA A 185 5.31 -24.11 0.52
N ILE A 186 4.31 -23.78 1.33
CA ILE A 186 3.43 -24.73 2.00
C ILE A 186 2.05 -24.53 1.40
N VAL A 187 1.49 -25.60 0.85
CA VAL A 187 0.15 -25.61 0.25
C VAL A 187 -0.72 -26.53 1.11
N ASP A 188 -1.77 -25.98 1.69
CA ASP A 188 -2.74 -26.71 2.50
C ASP A 188 -4.12 -26.61 1.85
N ASN A 189 -4.65 -27.76 1.45
CA ASN A 189 -5.99 -27.89 0.90
C ASN A 189 -6.92 -28.31 2.04
N ASN A 190 -7.36 -27.34 2.85
CA ASN A 190 -8.36 -27.63 3.88
C ASN A 190 -9.76 -27.72 3.23
N ILE A 191 -10.06 -28.91 2.71
CA ILE A 191 -11.28 -29.23 1.95
C ILE A 191 -12.55 -28.98 2.76
N ASN A 192 -12.49 -29.00 4.10
CA ASN A 192 -13.68 -28.85 4.95
C ASN A 192 -14.24 -27.41 4.97
N ASP A 193 -13.43 -26.39 4.63
CA ASP A 193 -13.82 -24.98 4.72
C ASP A 193 -13.96 -24.29 3.34
N ASN A 194 -13.97 -25.06 2.23
CA ASN A 194 -13.96 -24.51 0.86
C ASN A 194 -12.88 -23.43 0.65
N CYS A 195 -11.73 -23.63 1.29
CA CYS A 195 -10.63 -22.68 1.34
C CYS A 195 -9.30 -23.38 0.99
N ALA A 196 -8.45 -22.65 0.29
CA ALA A 196 -7.11 -23.06 -0.10
C ALA A 196 -6.10 -22.11 0.55
N ILE A 197 -5.13 -22.65 1.28
CA ILE A 197 -4.14 -21.85 2.01
C ILE A 197 -2.77 -22.07 1.39
N ILE A 198 -2.13 -20.99 0.97
CA ILE A 198 -0.77 -20.99 0.44
C ILE A 198 0.09 -20.09 1.32
N ARG A 199 1.08 -20.67 1.99
CA ARG A 199 2.04 -19.95 2.84
C ARG A 199 3.43 -20.00 2.22
N LEU A 200 4.02 -18.83 2.02
CA LEU A 200 5.30 -18.63 1.34
C LEU A 200 6.28 -17.98 2.32
N GLU A 201 7.39 -18.65 2.61
CA GLU A 201 8.49 -18.10 3.41
C GLU A 201 9.61 -17.68 2.45
N SER A 202 9.99 -16.41 2.49
CA SER A 202 10.92 -15.82 1.52
C SER A 202 12.00 -14.97 2.18
N ALA A 203 13.18 -14.94 1.56
CA ALA A 203 14.21 -13.95 1.84
C ALA A 203 14.08 -12.79 0.86
N ILE A 204 14.03 -11.56 1.36
CA ILE A 204 14.12 -10.35 0.52
C ILE A 204 15.58 -9.95 0.46
N ILE A 205 16.18 -10.07 -0.72
CA ILE A 205 17.61 -9.92 -0.95
C ILE A 205 17.95 -8.70 -1.80
N SER A 206 19.12 -8.13 -1.53
CA SER A 206 19.73 -7.08 -2.34
C SER A 206 20.09 -7.61 -3.74
N GLN A 207 19.71 -6.87 -4.78
CA GLN A 207 20.13 -7.19 -6.15
C GLN A 207 21.62 -6.91 -6.42
N ARG A 208 22.28 -6.11 -5.56
CA ARG A 208 23.67 -5.69 -5.78
C ARG A 208 24.71 -6.65 -5.24
N ASP A 209 24.43 -7.25 -4.09
CA ASP A 209 25.40 -8.07 -3.35
C ASP A 209 24.79 -9.36 -2.77
N GLY A 210 23.50 -9.63 -3.01
CA GLY A 210 22.81 -10.83 -2.53
C GLY A 210 22.57 -10.86 -1.02
N SER A 211 22.83 -9.77 -0.30
CA SER A 211 22.60 -9.71 1.15
C SER A 211 21.12 -9.86 1.49
N GLU A 212 20.81 -10.68 2.50
CA GLU A 212 19.46 -10.83 3.05
C GLU A 212 19.10 -9.60 3.89
N LEU A 213 18.13 -8.82 3.41
CA LEU A 213 17.70 -7.58 4.03
C LEU A 213 16.52 -7.81 4.97
N PHE A 214 15.61 -8.71 4.59
CA PHE A 214 14.45 -9.08 5.39
C PHE A 214 14.10 -10.55 5.20
N ARG A 215 13.38 -11.11 6.19
CA ARG A 215 12.59 -12.33 6.01
C ARG A 215 11.13 -11.95 5.88
N SER A 216 10.44 -12.57 4.95
CA SER A 216 9.04 -12.35 4.65
C SER A 216 8.27 -13.66 4.79
N VAL A 217 7.05 -13.56 5.31
CA VAL A 217 6.06 -14.62 5.22
C VAL A 217 4.79 -14.03 4.64
N MET A 218 4.38 -14.53 3.47
CA MET A 218 3.12 -14.18 2.82
C MET A 218 2.18 -15.38 2.88
N THR A 219 0.98 -15.20 3.43
CA THR A 219 -0.05 -16.25 3.49
C THR A 219 -1.27 -15.78 2.73
N TYR A 220 -1.71 -16.60 1.77
CA TYR A 220 -2.91 -16.39 0.97
C TYR A 220 -3.98 -17.39 1.40
N HIS A 221 -5.17 -16.91 1.73
CA HIS A 221 -6.37 -17.74 1.91
C HIS A 221 -7.30 -17.46 0.74
N PHE A 222 -7.40 -18.41 -0.19
CA PHE A 222 -8.33 -18.34 -1.31
C PHE A 222 -9.66 -18.97 -0.89
N PHE A 223 -10.77 -18.33 -1.24
CA PHE A 223 -12.12 -18.78 -0.93
C PHE A 223 -12.90 -19.11 -2.21
N ALA A 224 -13.85 -20.05 -2.12
CA ALA A 224 -14.61 -20.52 -3.28
C ALA A 224 -15.53 -19.45 -3.90
N ASN A 225 -15.76 -18.32 -3.22
CA ASN A 225 -16.42 -17.14 -3.78
C ASN A 225 -15.47 -16.21 -4.55
N GLY A 226 -14.20 -16.60 -4.69
CA GLY A 226 -13.15 -15.83 -5.35
C GLY A 226 -12.45 -14.80 -4.46
N CYS A 227 -12.89 -14.59 -3.22
CA CYS A 227 -12.19 -13.69 -2.29
C CYS A 227 -10.81 -14.26 -1.92
N VAL A 228 -9.87 -13.37 -1.63
CA VAL A 228 -8.54 -13.75 -1.13
C VAL A 228 -8.19 -12.90 0.08
N GLN A 229 -7.89 -13.53 1.21
CA GLN A 229 -7.26 -12.83 2.34
C GLN A 229 -5.75 -12.98 2.22
N VAL A 230 -5.03 -11.88 2.37
CA VAL A 230 -3.57 -11.83 2.30
C VAL A 230 -3.05 -11.37 3.65
N THR A 231 -2.14 -12.14 4.24
CA THR A 231 -1.42 -11.79 5.47
C THR A 231 0.07 -11.76 5.19
N TYR A 232 0.69 -10.63 5.48
CA TYR A 232 2.10 -10.33 5.22
C TYR A 232 2.83 -10.02 6.53
N ASN A 233 3.85 -10.80 6.83
CA ASN A 233 4.77 -10.57 7.93
C ASN A 233 6.17 -10.24 7.39
N LEU A 234 6.75 -9.14 7.86
CA LEU A 234 8.08 -8.69 7.47
C LEU A 234 8.99 -8.53 8.69
N CYS A 235 10.14 -9.21 8.65
CA CYS A 235 11.14 -9.23 9.71
C CYS A 235 12.46 -8.61 9.20
N PRO A 236 12.82 -7.38 9.63
CA PRO A 236 14.07 -6.74 9.24
C PRO A 236 15.31 -7.45 9.79
N CYS A 237 16.32 -7.67 8.95
CA CYS A 237 17.63 -8.20 9.38
C CYS A 237 18.43 -7.15 10.18
N LYS A 238 19.45 -7.60 10.91
CA LYS A 238 20.27 -6.75 11.82
C LYS A 238 20.83 -5.47 11.17
N GLN A 239 21.20 -5.51 9.88
CA GLN A 239 21.69 -4.34 9.17
C GLN A 239 20.59 -3.30 8.95
N ILE A 240 19.40 -3.75 8.56
CA ILE A 240 18.24 -2.90 8.33
C ILE A 240 17.74 -2.28 9.64
N GLN A 241 17.76 -3.02 10.75
CA GLN A 241 17.38 -2.54 12.08
C GLN A 241 18.16 -1.29 12.55
N LYS A 242 19.32 -0.99 11.93
CA LYS A 242 20.15 0.19 12.23
C LYS A 242 19.70 1.46 11.50
N LEU A 243 18.81 1.34 10.50
CA LEU A 243 18.29 2.50 9.79
C LEU A 243 17.38 3.32 10.71
N SER A 244 17.45 4.64 10.59
CA SER A 244 16.54 5.56 11.28
C SER A 244 15.10 5.41 10.80
N SER A 245 14.92 5.06 9.51
CA SER A 245 13.63 4.83 8.90
C SER A 245 13.72 3.93 7.68
N LEU A 246 12.66 3.16 7.40
CA LEU A 246 12.39 2.55 6.10
C LEU A 246 11.62 3.52 5.20
N PRO A 247 11.78 3.46 3.86
CA PRO A 247 10.96 4.23 2.93
C PRO A 247 9.47 3.88 3.03
N ARG A 248 9.17 2.58 3.03
CA ARG A 248 7.84 1.99 3.23
C ARG A 248 7.93 0.53 3.67
N VAL A 249 6.79 -0.02 4.09
CA VAL A 249 6.54 -1.44 4.28
C VAL A 249 5.15 -1.72 3.72
N GLY A 250 5.08 -2.48 2.63
CA GLY A 250 3.83 -2.78 1.94
C GLY A 250 4.01 -3.83 0.86
N VAL A 251 3.06 -3.85 -0.07
CA VAL A 251 3.12 -4.62 -1.31
C VAL A 251 2.92 -3.68 -2.50
N SER A 252 3.53 -4.01 -3.63
CA SER A 252 3.28 -3.35 -4.91
C SER A 252 2.63 -4.35 -5.87
N MET A 253 1.73 -3.87 -6.72
CA MET A 253 1.08 -4.66 -7.75
C MET A 253 0.74 -3.79 -8.97
N THR A 254 0.58 -4.43 -10.12
CA THR A 254 0.13 -3.77 -11.35
C THR A 254 -1.30 -4.20 -11.63
N ILE A 255 -2.21 -3.23 -11.65
CA ILE A 255 -3.63 -3.42 -11.97
C ILE A 255 -3.84 -3.20 -13.46
N ASP A 256 -4.64 -4.07 -14.08
CA ASP A 256 -4.99 -3.99 -15.49
C ASP A 256 -5.59 -2.61 -15.83
N LYS A 257 -5.15 -2.05 -16.96
CA LYS A 257 -5.56 -0.73 -17.45
C LYS A 257 -7.07 -0.54 -17.58
N SER A 258 -7.87 -1.60 -17.73
CA SER A 258 -9.33 -1.50 -17.82
C SER A 258 -9.99 -1.16 -16.49
N LEU A 259 -9.31 -1.36 -15.35
CA LEU A 259 -9.83 -1.13 -14.00
C LEU A 259 -9.47 0.25 -13.45
N TYR A 260 -9.67 1.30 -14.25
CA TYR A 260 -9.19 2.65 -13.95
C TYR A 260 -10.13 3.52 -13.10
N LYS A 261 -11.37 3.10 -12.83
CA LYS A 261 -12.24 3.83 -11.90
C LYS A 261 -11.84 3.50 -10.47
N ILE A 262 -11.14 4.44 -9.83
CA ILE A 262 -10.65 4.29 -8.46
C ILE A 262 -11.54 5.08 -7.50
N ASN A 263 -12.15 4.37 -6.56
CA ASN A 263 -12.85 4.96 -5.42
C ASN A 263 -12.26 4.41 -4.13
N TYR A 264 -12.24 5.19 -3.05
CA TYR A 264 -11.72 4.75 -1.77
C TYR A 264 -12.43 5.42 -0.61
N PHE A 265 -12.45 4.76 0.55
CA PHE A 265 -12.76 5.39 1.83
C PHE A 265 -11.49 5.58 2.64
N GLY A 266 -11.15 6.84 2.89
CA GLY A 266 -9.90 7.24 3.55
C GLY A 266 -9.72 8.75 3.53
N ARG A 267 -8.50 9.23 3.78
CA ARG A 267 -8.20 10.66 3.75
C ARG A 267 -8.05 11.20 2.33
N GLY A 268 -8.77 12.27 2.03
CA GLY A 268 -8.75 12.92 0.73
C GLY A 268 -9.38 14.31 0.72
N PRO A 269 -9.62 14.87 -0.49
CA PRO A 269 -9.39 14.25 -1.80
C PRO A 269 -7.93 14.34 -2.29
N HIS A 270 -7.13 15.26 -1.75
CA HIS A 270 -5.75 15.53 -2.21
C HIS A 270 -4.69 14.65 -1.56
N GLU A 271 -3.47 14.71 -2.11
CA GLU A 271 -2.32 13.88 -1.69
C GLU A 271 -1.94 14.17 -0.24
N ASN A 272 -1.84 13.11 0.55
CA ASN A 272 -1.55 13.22 1.97
C ASN A 272 -0.60 12.11 2.43
N TYR A 273 0.18 12.44 3.46
CA TYR A 273 1.23 11.60 4.06
C TYR A 273 1.11 11.63 5.59
N PRO A 274 1.79 10.73 6.33
CA PRO A 274 1.65 10.65 7.79
C PRO A 274 1.85 11.98 8.52
N ASP A 275 2.73 12.83 8.00
CA ASP A 275 3.08 14.17 8.49
C ASP A 275 2.36 15.32 7.79
N ARG A 276 1.58 15.03 6.74
CA ARG A 276 0.87 16.02 5.90
C ARG A 276 -0.55 15.54 5.56
N LYS A 277 -1.34 15.23 6.58
CA LYS A 277 -2.72 14.72 6.42
C LYS A 277 -3.81 15.51 7.16
N SER A 278 -3.47 16.56 7.90
CA SER A 278 -4.43 17.32 8.71
C SER A 278 -5.55 17.98 7.89
N SER A 279 -5.26 18.44 6.66
CA SER A 279 -6.25 19.01 5.75
C SER A 279 -7.02 17.97 4.94
N ALA A 280 -6.62 16.70 4.98
CA ALA A 280 -7.24 15.62 4.24
C ALA A 280 -8.26 14.90 5.15
N PHE A 281 -9.53 15.01 4.80
CA PHE A 281 -10.63 14.51 5.61
C PHE A 281 -11.03 13.09 5.21
N MET A 282 -11.50 12.33 6.19
CA MET A 282 -12.06 11.00 5.98
C MET A 282 -13.36 11.13 5.17
N GLY A 283 -13.50 10.30 4.15
CA GLY A 283 -14.66 10.31 3.27
C GLY A 283 -14.52 9.31 2.14
N VAL A 284 -15.58 9.19 1.33
CA VAL A 284 -15.54 8.44 0.07
C VAL A 284 -15.12 9.38 -1.03
N TRP A 285 -14.02 9.05 -1.72
CA TRP A 285 -13.40 9.88 -2.73
C TRP A 285 -13.16 9.08 -4.00
N GLY A 286 -13.35 9.72 -5.15
CA GLY A 286 -12.88 9.22 -6.44
C GLY A 286 -11.52 9.83 -6.79
N VAL A 287 -10.65 9.06 -7.45
CA VAL A 287 -9.36 9.56 -7.96
C VAL A 287 -9.10 9.01 -9.36
N SER A 288 -8.55 9.85 -10.23
CA SER A 288 -8.10 9.45 -11.57
C SER A 288 -6.57 9.31 -11.58
N PRO A 289 -6.00 8.22 -12.11
CA PRO A 289 -4.57 8.07 -12.36
C PRO A 289 -3.95 9.19 -13.22
N ASN A 290 -4.73 9.85 -14.08
CA ASN A 290 -4.22 10.96 -14.91
C ASN A 290 -3.80 12.18 -14.10
N HIS A 291 -4.37 12.38 -12.91
CA HIS A 291 -4.09 13.52 -12.05
C HIS A 291 -3.10 13.21 -10.92
N MET A 292 -2.42 12.06 -11.00
CA MET A 292 -1.42 11.61 -10.04
C MET A 292 -0.01 11.78 -10.67
N GLY A 293 0.95 12.40 -9.94
CA GLY A 293 2.34 12.49 -10.42
C GLY A 293 2.87 13.84 -10.92
N SER A 294 2.27 14.97 -10.55
CA SER A 294 2.56 16.29 -11.17
C SER A 294 3.79 17.06 -10.65
N TYR A 295 4.76 16.42 -9.98
CA TYR A 295 5.97 17.11 -9.50
C TYR A 295 6.99 17.31 -10.62
N ILE A 296 7.52 18.55 -10.76
CA ILE A 296 8.51 18.93 -11.79
C ILE A 296 9.71 17.99 -11.78
N VAL A 297 10.22 17.67 -10.58
CA VAL A 297 11.19 16.59 -10.36
C VAL A 297 10.40 15.40 -9.82
N PRO A 298 10.21 14.34 -10.61
CA PRO A 298 9.43 13.20 -10.17
C PRO A 298 10.03 12.47 -8.96
N GLY A 299 9.15 11.93 -8.13
CA GLY A 299 9.45 11.21 -6.89
C GLY A 299 8.17 10.52 -6.39
N GLU A 300 8.21 9.91 -5.21
CA GLU A 300 7.02 9.28 -4.58
C GLU A 300 5.93 10.34 -4.38
N ASN A 301 4.71 10.02 -4.80
CA ASN A 301 3.60 10.96 -4.79
C ASN A 301 2.25 10.23 -4.77
N SER A 302 1.19 11.01 -4.65
CA SER A 302 -0.23 10.64 -4.76
C SER A 302 -0.73 9.63 -3.72
N ALA A 303 -0.01 9.48 -2.61
CA ALA A 303 -0.44 8.63 -1.51
C ALA A 303 -1.75 9.15 -0.85
N ARG A 304 -2.57 8.21 -0.40
CA ARG A 304 -3.80 8.40 0.40
C ARG A 304 -3.63 7.65 1.71
N MET A 305 -3.76 8.34 2.84
CA MET A 305 -3.58 7.74 4.17
C MET A 305 -4.89 7.26 4.76
N ASP A 306 -4.75 6.45 5.81
CA ASP A 306 -5.84 5.97 6.66
C ASP A 306 -7.01 5.38 5.84
N CYS A 307 -6.69 4.65 4.75
CA CYS A 307 -7.66 4.03 3.86
C CYS A 307 -8.11 2.70 4.45
N GLU A 308 -9.43 2.50 4.51
CA GLU A 308 -10.02 1.22 4.90
C GLU A 308 -10.26 0.35 3.68
N TRP A 309 -10.73 0.94 2.58
CA TRP A 309 -10.91 0.23 1.32
C TRP A 309 -10.59 1.11 0.12
N VAL A 310 -10.19 0.45 -0.96
CA VAL A 310 -10.03 1.02 -2.30
C VAL A 310 -10.60 0.04 -3.34
N THR A 311 -11.32 0.55 -4.32
CA THR A 311 -11.84 -0.22 -5.45
C THR A 311 -11.13 0.16 -6.73
N PHE A 312 -10.87 -0.82 -7.59
CA PHE A 312 -10.43 -0.62 -8.97
C PHE A 312 -11.47 -1.28 -9.88
N GLN A 313 -12.16 -0.48 -10.68
CA GLN A 313 -13.32 -0.92 -11.46
C GLN A 313 -13.21 -0.52 -12.92
N ASN A 314 -13.83 -1.32 -13.79
CA ASN A 314 -14.08 -0.93 -15.17
C ASN A 314 -15.33 -0.05 -15.30
N GLU A 315 -15.69 0.29 -16.55
CA GLU A 315 -16.87 1.10 -16.85
C GLU A 315 -18.18 0.48 -16.33
N ASP A 316 -18.29 -0.85 -16.35
CA ASP A 316 -19.46 -1.61 -15.91
C ASP A 316 -19.53 -1.80 -14.37
N GLY A 317 -18.57 -1.27 -13.61
CA GLY A 317 -18.51 -1.40 -12.15
C GLY A 317 -17.90 -2.71 -11.64
N LYS A 318 -17.41 -3.57 -12.54
CA LYS A 318 -16.74 -4.84 -12.21
C LYS A 318 -15.27 -4.60 -11.92
N GLY A 319 -14.68 -5.42 -11.04
CA GLY A 319 -13.27 -5.31 -10.70
C GLY A 319 -12.96 -5.89 -9.32
N ILE A 320 -12.19 -5.15 -8.53
CA ILE A 320 -11.74 -5.58 -7.20
C ILE A 320 -11.95 -4.48 -6.16
N CYS A 321 -12.30 -4.88 -4.94
CA CYS A 321 -12.17 -4.09 -3.73
C CYS A 321 -11.02 -4.67 -2.89
N ILE A 322 -10.07 -3.81 -2.51
CA ILE A 322 -9.07 -4.12 -1.49
C ILE A 322 -9.56 -3.52 -0.17
N LEU A 323 -9.72 -4.35 0.85
CA LEU A 323 -10.23 -3.96 2.17
C LEU A 323 -9.18 -4.29 3.24
N GLY A 324 -8.86 -3.34 4.11
CA GLY A 324 -7.93 -3.53 5.22
C GLY A 324 -8.50 -4.53 6.22
N ASP A 325 -7.68 -5.45 6.69
CA ASP A 325 -8.10 -6.48 7.65
C ASP A 325 -7.54 -6.14 9.03
N ASP A 326 -8.43 -6.02 10.02
CA ASP A 326 -8.08 -5.74 11.41
C ASP A 326 -7.82 -6.99 12.25
N GLY A 327 -7.78 -8.16 11.61
CA GLY A 327 -7.56 -9.44 12.30
C GLY A 327 -8.77 -9.81 13.17
N GLY A 328 -9.92 -9.19 12.93
CA GLY A 328 -11.18 -9.35 13.67
C GLY A 328 -11.91 -10.67 13.42
N GLY A 329 -11.18 -11.78 13.24
CA GLY A 329 -11.73 -13.11 13.41
C GLY A 329 -12.13 -13.31 14.87
N ASP A 330 -13.43 -13.16 15.14
CA ASP A 330 -14.18 -13.49 16.36
C ASP A 330 -13.78 -12.91 17.72
N ASN A 331 -12.58 -12.34 17.91
CA ASN A 331 -12.22 -11.79 19.20
C ASN A 331 -12.77 -10.38 19.41
N GLU A 332 -13.44 -10.18 20.54
CA GLU A 332 -13.74 -8.89 21.13
C GLU A 332 -12.58 -7.91 20.93
N TYR A 333 -12.90 -6.65 20.62
CA TYR A 333 -12.02 -5.47 20.74
C TYR A 333 -10.69 -5.82 21.42
N THR A 334 -9.70 -6.19 20.61
CA THR A 334 -8.48 -6.79 21.14
C THR A 334 -7.73 -5.75 21.97
N PRO A 335 -7.01 -6.15 23.03
CA PRO A 335 -6.09 -5.29 23.76
C PRO A 335 -5.11 -4.52 22.85
N LEU A 336 -4.90 -5.01 21.62
CA LEU A 336 -4.11 -4.36 20.57
C LEU A 336 -4.66 -2.98 20.16
N GLN A 337 -5.98 -2.81 20.05
CA GLN A 337 -6.58 -1.52 19.64
C GLN A 337 -6.34 -0.44 20.71
N TYR A 338 -6.48 -0.80 21.99
CA TYR A 338 -6.15 0.09 23.11
C TYR A 338 -4.65 0.41 23.16
N GLN A 339 -3.78 -0.57 22.86
CA GLN A 339 -2.33 -0.35 22.77
C GLN A 339 -1.93 0.52 21.57
N ARG A 340 -2.60 0.42 20.41
CA ARG A 340 -2.37 1.27 19.23
C ARG A 340 -2.77 2.73 19.50
N GLN A 341 -3.91 2.94 20.16
CA GLN A 341 -4.34 4.26 20.63
C GLN A 341 -3.38 4.84 21.68
N ALA A 342 -2.93 4.02 22.64
CA ALA A 342 -1.94 4.41 23.65
C ALA A 342 -0.54 4.69 23.05
N ALA A 343 -0.22 4.08 21.90
CA ALA A 343 1.00 4.34 21.14
C ALA A 343 0.92 5.57 20.21
N GLY A 344 -0.21 6.29 20.22
CA GLY A 344 -0.41 7.50 19.41
C GLY A 344 -0.69 7.21 17.93
N GLU A 345 -1.21 6.02 17.57
CA GLU A 345 -1.71 5.77 16.23
C GLU A 345 -3.13 6.36 16.08
N ASP A 346 -3.34 7.22 15.07
CA ASP A 346 -4.57 8.01 14.88
C ASP A 346 -5.82 7.17 14.53
N SER A 347 -5.69 5.88 14.24
CA SER A 347 -6.79 5.00 13.83
C SER A 347 -6.78 3.71 14.66
N ALA A 348 -7.91 3.42 15.32
CA ALA A 348 -8.14 2.15 16.02
C ALA A 348 -8.44 0.97 15.07
N HIS A 349 -8.59 1.23 13.77
CA HIS A 349 -8.97 0.26 12.74
C HIS A 349 -7.79 -0.08 11.84
N SER A 350 -7.84 -1.25 11.20
CA SER A 350 -6.85 -1.58 10.17
C SER A 350 -7.03 -0.67 8.98
N SER A 351 -6.04 0.18 8.79
CA SER A 351 -5.96 1.08 7.67
C SER A 351 -4.63 0.85 6.97
N PHE A 352 -4.65 0.90 5.65
CA PHE A 352 -3.46 1.00 4.83
C PHE A 352 -3.38 2.40 4.23
N SER A 353 -2.24 2.74 3.64
CA SER A 353 -2.15 3.80 2.66
C SER A 353 -2.04 3.20 1.27
N PHE A 354 -2.51 3.90 0.25
CA PHE A 354 -2.27 3.48 -1.13
C PHE A 354 -1.83 4.64 -2.02
N SER A 355 -1.05 4.31 -3.05
CA SER A 355 -0.85 5.16 -4.22
C SER A 355 -1.17 4.35 -5.47
N ALA A 356 -1.67 5.01 -6.51
CA ALA A 356 -1.98 4.40 -7.79
C ALA A 356 -1.44 5.33 -8.88
N LEU A 357 -0.52 4.88 -9.71
CA LEU A 357 0.23 5.74 -10.62
C LEU A 357 0.32 5.09 -11.98
N LEU A 358 0.36 5.90 -13.04
CA LEU A 358 0.57 5.36 -14.39
C LEU A 358 2.04 5.04 -14.65
N HIS A 359 2.97 5.58 -13.86
CA HIS A 359 4.41 5.33 -13.98
C HIS A 359 4.91 4.47 -12.83
N THR A 360 5.91 3.64 -13.11
CA THR A 360 6.55 2.83 -12.07
C THR A 360 7.37 3.71 -11.13
N GLN A 361 7.61 3.21 -9.92
CA GLN A 361 8.53 3.86 -8.97
C GLN A 361 9.93 4.09 -9.57
N LYS A 362 10.39 3.15 -10.41
CA LYS A 362 11.70 3.24 -11.06
C LYS A 362 11.74 4.37 -12.09
N GLU A 363 10.68 4.50 -12.90
CA GLU A 363 10.54 5.62 -13.85
C GLU A 363 10.51 6.96 -13.12
N LEU A 364 9.72 7.08 -12.05
CA LEU A 364 9.65 8.29 -11.23
C LEU A 364 11.00 8.62 -10.60
N HIS A 365 11.75 7.63 -10.13
CA HIS A 365 13.06 7.88 -9.53
C HIS A 365 14.14 8.27 -10.55
N ALA A 366 14.09 7.69 -11.75
CA ALA A 366 15.07 7.94 -12.81
C ALA A 366 14.86 9.29 -13.51
N ALA A 367 13.61 9.76 -13.59
CA ALA A 367 13.29 11.00 -14.26
C ALA A 367 13.83 12.22 -13.52
N THR A 368 14.57 13.06 -14.22
CA THR A 368 15.07 14.35 -13.71
C THR A 368 14.05 15.49 -13.92
N ASN A 369 13.08 15.29 -14.80
CA ASN A 369 11.99 16.22 -15.06
C ASN A 369 10.73 15.46 -15.48
N THR A 370 9.53 15.94 -15.14
CA THR A 370 8.25 15.33 -15.54
C THR A 370 8.14 15.17 -17.05
N CYS A 371 8.71 16.07 -17.86
CA CYS A 371 8.66 15.96 -19.32
C CYS A 371 9.47 14.78 -19.89
N HIS A 372 10.31 14.15 -19.07
CA HIS A 372 11.04 12.92 -19.43
C HIS A 372 10.22 11.65 -19.14
N LEU A 373 9.10 11.76 -18.43
CA LEU A 373 8.17 10.65 -18.26
C LEU A 373 7.37 10.48 -19.56
N GLY A 374 7.17 9.24 -20.00
CA GLY A 374 6.32 8.96 -21.16
C GLY A 374 4.89 9.40 -20.92
N ASN A 375 4.20 9.89 -21.96
CA ASN A 375 2.77 10.22 -21.86
C ASN A 375 1.96 8.94 -21.62
N ARG A 376 1.25 8.89 -20.49
CA ARG A 376 0.37 7.77 -20.13
C ARG A 376 -1.02 8.29 -19.81
N GLU A 377 -2.00 7.46 -20.10
CA GLU A 377 -3.42 7.78 -19.92
C GLU A 377 -4.13 6.57 -19.28
N GLU A 378 -5.03 6.85 -18.35
CA GLU A 378 -5.95 5.86 -17.77
C GLU A 378 -6.76 5.15 -18.87
N GLY A 379 -7.10 3.87 -18.67
CA GLY A 379 -7.74 3.04 -19.69
C GLY A 379 -6.81 2.54 -20.80
N LYS A 380 -5.63 3.15 -20.99
CA LYS A 380 -4.65 2.75 -22.02
C LYS A 380 -3.39 2.12 -21.44
N HIS A 381 -3.01 2.50 -20.23
CA HIS A 381 -1.83 2.02 -19.54
C HIS A 381 -2.20 1.45 -18.17
N ASN A 382 -1.41 0.48 -17.73
CA ASN A 382 -1.62 -0.20 -16.45
C ASN A 382 -1.38 0.75 -15.28
N ILE A 383 -1.95 0.39 -14.15
CA ILE A 383 -1.93 1.21 -12.93
C ILE A 383 -1.01 0.52 -11.93
N HIS A 384 0.09 1.20 -11.60
CA HIS A 384 1.07 0.76 -10.62
C HIS A 384 0.61 1.17 -9.23
N VAL A 385 0.22 0.18 -8.43
CA VAL A 385 -0.37 0.38 -7.10
C VAL A 385 0.63 -0.01 -6.03
N ASN A 386 0.81 0.87 -5.04
CA ASN A 386 1.45 0.52 -3.78
C ASN A 386 0.38 0.47 -2.69
N LEU A 387 0.34 -0.63 -1.94
CA LEU A 387 -0.50 -0.82 -0.78
C LEU A 387 0.39 -0.94 0.45
N ASP A 388 0.41 0.12 1.26
CA ASP A 388 1.39 0.34 2.30
C ASP A 388 0.77 0.15 3.69
N HIS A 389 1.34 -0.74 4.48
CA HIS A 389 1.07 -0.82 5.91
C HIS A 389 1.61 0.41 6.64
N LYS A 390 2.84 0.82 6.28
CA LYS A 390 3.50 2.02 6.77
C LYS A 390 4.32 2.64 5.66
N ILE A 391 4.35 3.97 5.62
CA ILE A 391 5.18 4.77 4.71
C ILE A 391 5.89 5.86 5.52
N HIS A 392 7.11 6.20 5.14
CA HIS A 392 7.83 7.34 5.74
C HIS A 392 7.09 8.65 5.44
N GLY A 393 7.13 9.61 6.38
CA GLY A 393 6.67 10.98 6.12
C GLY A 393 7.38 11.62 4.93
N VAL A 394 6.90 12.77 4.48
CA VAL A 394 7.60 13.55 3.44
C VAL A 394 8.61 14.53 4.03
N GLY A 395 8.56 14.84 5.32
CA GLY A 395 9.44 15.78 6.00
C GLY A 395 8.98 17.24 5.92
N ASP A 396 9.65 18.09 6.69
CA ASP A 396 9.34 19.52 6.87
C ASP A 396 10.45 20.44 6.33
N SER A 397 11.64 19.91 6.03
CA SER A 397 12.74 20.65 5.42
C SER A 397 13.52 19.79 4.42
N ALA A 398 13.80 20.33 3.24
CA ALA A 398 14.59 19.66 2.20
C ALA A 398 16.09 19.50 2.54
N TRP A 399 16.45 19.68 3.81
CA TRP A 399 17.83 19.79 4.26
C TRP A 399 18.11 18.99 5.54
N LEU A 400 17.08 18.72 6.38
CA LEU A 400 17.24 17.99 7.64
C LEU A 400 16.13 16.95 7.86
N PRO A 401 16.46 15.72 8.31
CA PRO A 401 15.49 14.68 8.63
C PRO A 401 14.50 15.06 9.75
N CYS A 402 13.20 14.81 9.55
CA CYS A 402 12.19 14.93 10.60
C CYS A 402 12.00 13.59 11.34
N SER A 403 12.08 13.58 12.67
CA SER A 403 12.18 12.34 13.46
C SER A 403 10.84 11.72 13.91
N LYS A 404 9.71 12.44 13.77
CA LYS A 404 8.42 12.01 14.33
C LYS A 404 7.69 10.98 13.46
N TYR A 405 7.73 11.14 12.15
CA TYR A 405 6.91 10.35 11.20
C TYR A 405 7.75 9.33 10.43
N VAL A 406 8.48 8.50 11.19
CA VAL A 406 9.45 7.53 10.68
C VAL A 406 8.94 6.08 10.81
N VAL A 407 9.26 5.23 9.84
CA VAL A 407 9.03 3.79 9.89
C VAL A 407 10.25 3.10 10.50
N LYS A 408 10.28 2.94 11.83
CA LYS A 408 11.43 2.31 12.51
C LYS A 408 11.48 0.80 12.25
N PRO A 409 12.60 0.26 11.72
CA PRO A 409 12.74 -1.17 11.44
C PRO A 409 13.17 -2.01 12.66
N ASN A 410 12.94 -1.54 13.88
CA ASN A 410 13.36 -2.23 15.11
C ASN A 410 12.33 -3.24 15.64
N ARG A 411 11.28 -3.52 14.86
CA ARG A 411 10.23 -4.50 15.15
C ARG A 411 9.81 -5.20 13.86
N ASN A 412 9.10 -6.31 14.01
CA ASN A 412 8.42 -6.96 12.91
C ASN A 412 7.19 -6.15 12.50
N PHE A 413 6.81 -6.26 11.24
CA PHE A 413 5.60 -5.66 10.68
C PHE A 413 4.63 -6.78 10.32
N GLU A 414 3.35 -6.56 10.59
CA GLU A 414 2.26 -7.46 10.26
C GLU A 414 1.16 -6.65 9.59
N PHE A 415 0.73 -7.10 8.43
CA PHE A 415 -0.22 -6.42 7.56
C PHE A 415 -1.16 -7.43 6.92
N SER A 416 -2.46 -7.17 6.98
CA SER A 416 -3.45 -8.02 6.34
C SER A 416 -4.48 -7.20 5.57
N PHE A 417 -4.97 -7.76 4.47
CA PHE A 417 -6.03 -7.18 3.67
C PHE A 417 -6.79 -8.27 2.90
N TRP A 418 -7.99 -7.94 2.47
CA TRP A 418 -8.84 -8.74 1.61
C TRP A 418 -8.83 -8.20 0.19
N MET A 419 -8.83 -9.10 -0.77
CA MET A 419 -9.09 -8.87 -2.19
C MET A 419 -10.45 -9.48 -2.51
N ILE A 420 -11.44 -8.63 -2.81
CA ILE A 420 -12.85 -9.01 -2.94
C ILE A 420 -13.30 -8.68 -4.37
N PRO A 421 -13.70 -9.67 -5.19
CA PRO A 421 -14.26 -9.42 -6.50
C PRO A 421 -15.54 -8.57 -6.42
N LEU A 422 -15.65 -7.57 -7.30
CA LEU A 422 -16.86 -6.78 -7.48
C LEU A 422 -17.63 -7.33 -8.68
N VAL A 423 -18.90 -7.68 -8.45
CA VAL A 423 -19.76 -8.45 -9.38
C VAL A 423 -20.67 -7.53 -10.19
#